data_AF-A0A1E8RL30-F1
#
_entry.id   AF-A0A1E8RL30-F1
#
_cell.length_a   1.000
_cell.length_b   1.000
_cell.length_c   1.000
_cell.angle_alpha   90.00
_cell.angle_beta   90.00
_cell.angle_gamma   90.00
#
_symmetry.space_group_name_H-M   'P 1'
#
loop_
_entity.id
_entity.type
_entity.pdbx_description
1 polymer ?
#
loop_
_entity_poly.entity_id
_entity_poly.type
_entity_poly.pdbx_seq_one_letter_code
_entity_poly.pdbx_strand_id
1 'polypeptide(L)'
;MKIGIIGIGNMGSAIAKGLLGKNELFLSNRGSNLEFFKDKEVSIMENRKVVENSDYIILAVKPNYYKEVIDEIKDLLENKVFISIAAGFTIEKLENLLGSDKKIVMTMPNTPASVGEGMSILCPNSNVSEDEFSNVLEIFSSFGKAIKIDENQFDAASVVNGCLPAFVDLFMESLSDGAVLCGLKRDISYKLIAQTIIGSAKLMEESGEHPGLLKDKVTSPKGTTIEGVKALEENNFRAGLIKAVEASFNKAKNM
;
A
#
# COMPACT_ATOMS: atom_id res chain seq x y z
N MET A 1 13.51 15.61 4.51
CA MET A 1 13.93 14.65 5.57
C MET A 1 15.05 13.77 5.06
N LYS A 2 15.84 13.13 5.94
CA LYS A 2 16.85 12.11 5.57
C LYS A 2 16.25 10.71 5.71
N ILE A 3 16.02 10.07 4.57
CA ILE A 3 15.27 8.80 4.50
C ILE A 3 16.16 7.71 3.92
N GLY A 4 16.29 6.64 4.68
CA GLY A 4 17.00 5.43 4.29
C GLY A 4 16.05 4.35 3.84
N ILE A 5 16.34 3.67 2.75
CA ILE A 5 15.57 2.52 2.27
C ILE A 5 16.51 1.33 2.12
N ILE A 6 16.28 0.31 2.95
CA ILE A 6 17.00 -0.96 2.89
C ILE A 6 16.12 -1.97 2.15
N GLY A 7 16.50 -2.30 0.92
CA GLY A 7 15.77 -3.18 0.02
C GLY A 7 15.06 -2.41 -1.09
N ILE A 8 15.52 -2.59 -2.34
CA ILE A 8 14.95 -1.97 -3.54
C ILE A 8 14.28 -3.05 -4.40
N GLY A 9 13.36 -3.78 -3.78
CA GLY A 9 12.40 -4.64 -4.50
C GLY A 9 11.31 -3.81 -5.19
N ASN A 10 10.21 -4.46 -5.60
CA ASN A 10 9.10 -3.74 -6.23
C ASN A 10 8.56 -2.60 -5.36
N MET A 11 8.27 -2.89 -4.08
CA MET A 11 7.72 -1.88 -3.16
C MET A 11 8.77 -0.84 -2.75
N GLY A 12 9.98 -1.25 -2.38
CA GLY A 12 11.08 -0.32 -2.08
C GLY A 12 11.39 0.63 -3.23
N SER A 13 11.35 0.14 -4.48
CA SER A 13 11.49 0.99 -5.67
C SER A 13 10.31 1.95 -5.87
N ALA A 14 9.07 1.51 -5.63
CA ALA A 14 7.89 2.38 -5.72
C ALA A 14 7.95 3.53 -4.69
N ILE A 15 8.29 3.20 -3.44
CA ILE A 15 8.48 4.17 -2.36
C ILE A 15 9.61 5.15 -2.72
N ALA A 16 10.78 4.63 -3.11
CA ALA A 16 11.92 5.47 -3.48
C ALA A 16 11.59 6.42 -4.64
N LYS A 17 10.85 5.95 -5.66
CA LYS A 17 10.37 6.79 -6.77
C LYS A 17 9.43 7.89 -6.30
N GLY A 18 8.49 7.57 -5.40
CA GLY A 18 7.56 8.52 -4.81
C GLY A 18 8.21 9.65 -4.01
N LEU A 19 9.39 9.37 -3.44
CA LEU A 19 10.13 10.31 -2.60
C LEU A 19 11.17 11.16 -3.33
N LEU A 20 11.42 10.92 -4.63
CA LEU A 20 12.42 11.65 -5.40
C LEU A 20 12.15 13.17 -5.42
N GLY A 21 13.21 13.96 -5.30
CA GLY A 21 13.17 15.42 -5.39
C GLY A 21 12.55 16.15 -4.18
N LYS A 22 12.08 15.41 -3.17
CA LYS A 22 11.49 15.97 -1.94
C LYS A 22 12.35 15.73 -0.69
N ASN A 23 13.22 14.73 -0.74
CA ASN A 23 13.97 14.23 0.42
C ASN A 23 15.41 13.86 0.06
N GLU A 24 16.28 13.86 1.06
CA GLU A 24 17.61 13.25 0.95
C GLU A 24 17.45 11.74 1.08
N LEU A 25 17.68 11.00 -0.02
CA LEU A 25 17.45 9.56 -0.09
C LEU A 25 18.75 8.77 -0.07
N PHE A 26 18.79 7.78 0.82
CA PHE A 26 19.89 6.82 0.97
C PHE A 26 19.35 5.43 0.68
N LEU A 27 19.86 4.77 -0.36
CA LEU A 27 19.35 3.48 -0.82
C LEU A 27 20.40 2.38 -0.62
N SER A 28 19.95 1.22 -0.15
CA SER A 28 20.75 0.00 -0.14
C SER A 28 19.96 -1.15 -0.76
N ASN A 29 20.62 -1.95 -1.59
CA ASN A 29 20.05 -3.17 -2.12
C ASN A 29 21.14 -4.21 -2.34
N ARG A 30 20.91 -5.45 -1.89
CA ARG A 30 21.79 -6.59 -2.21
C ARG A 30 21.58 -7.13 -3.64
N GLY A 31 20.47 -6.78 -4.29
CA GLY A 31 20.15 -7.16 -5.68
C GLY A 31 20.45 -6.06 -6.71
N SER A 32 20.21 -6.35 -7.98
CA SER A 32 20.58 -5.49 -9.12
C SER A 32 19.58 -4.36 -9.48
N ASN A 33 18.50 -4.19 -8.71
CA ASN A 33 17.40 -3.25 -9.03
C ASN A 33 17.70 -1.76 -8.72
N LEU A 34 18.93 -1.30 -8.95
CA LEU A 34 19.35 0.07 -8.67
C LEU A 34 19.54 0.93 -9.93
N GLU A 35 19.45 0.34 -11.13
CA GLU A 35 19.78 1.02 -12.39
C GLU A 35 18.99 2.32 -12.60
N PHE A 36 17.69 2.29 -12.30
CA PHE A 36 16.82 3.47 -12.40
C PHE A 36 17.28 4.66 -11.55
N PHE A 37 17.99 4.39 -10.45
CA PHE A 37 18.35 5.38 -9.44
C PHE A 37 19.77 5.95 -9.63
N LYS A 38 20.61 5.38 -10.50
CA LYS A 38 22.00 5.82 -10.69
C LYS A 38 22.12 7.27 -11.16
N ASP A 39 21.21 7.70 -12.02
CA ASP A 39 21.18 9.07 -12.57
C ASP A 39 20.19 9.99 -11.83
N LYS A 40 19.81 9.62 -10.60
CA LYS A 40 18.91 10.40 -9.75
C LYS A 40 19.68 11.00 -8.57
N GLU A 41 19.14 12.05 -7.97
CA GLU A 41 19.69 12.69 -6.77
C GLU A 41 19.47 11.81 -5.53
N VAL A 42 20.11 10.65 -5.48
CA VAL A 42 20.05 9.70 -4.37
C VAL A 42 21.45 9.13 -4.11
N SER A 43 21.73 8.73 -2.87
CA SER A 43 23.00 8.11 -2.50
C SER A 43 22.84 6.60 -2.33
N ILE A 44 23.53 5.81 -3.16
CA ILE A 44 23.52 4.34 -3.08
C ILE A 44 24.71 3.87 -2.24
N MET A 45 24.46 3.08 -1.20
CA MET A 45 25.48 2.66 -0.23
C MET A 45 25.09 1.36 0.49
N GLU A 46 25.98 0.85 1.34
CA GLU A 46 25.73 -0.32 2.19
C GLU A 46 24.74 -0.01 3.33
N ASN A 47 24.08 -1.03 3.88
CA ASN A 47 23.00 -0.87 4.88
C ASN A 47 23.43 0.00 6.06
N ARG A 48 24.61 -0.24 6.63
CA ARG A 48 25.14 0.54 7.76
C ARG A 48 25.24 2.02 7.42
N LYS A 49 25.75 2.36 6.23
CA LYS A 49 25.86 3.75 5.77
C LYS A 49 24.50 4.38 5.52
N VAL A 50 23.53 3.63 5.01
CA VAL A 50 22.14 4.11 4.90
C VAL A 50 21.61 4.51 6.28
N VAL A 51 21.79 3.66 7.29
CA VAL A 51 21.30 3.92 8.66
C VAL A 51 22.04 5.09 9.31
N GLU A 52 23.36 5.19 9.17
CA GLU A 52 24.16 6.31 9.70
C GLU A 52 23.68 7.67 9.17
N ASN A 53 23.29 7.74 7.90
CA ASN A 53 22.92 9.00 7.23
C ASN A 53 21.42 9.30 7.27
N SER A 54 20.59 8.45 7.89
CA SER A 54 19.13 8.58 7.87
C SER A 54 18.52 8.72 9.26
N ASP A 55 17.43 9.48 9.34
CA ASP A 55 16.60 9.62 10.54
C ASP A 55 15.41 8.65 10.50
N TYR A 56 14.88 8.41 9.29
CA TYR A 56 13.79 7.48 9.00
C TYR A 56 14.31 6.32 8.16
N ILE A 57 14.13 5.08 8.61
CA ILE A 57 14.67 3.88 7.95
C ILE A 57 13.53 2.96 7.56
N ILE A 58 13.29 2.85 6.26
CA ILE A 58 12.32 1.95 5.67
C ILE A 58 12.98 0.59 5.40
N LEU A 59 12.54 -0.43 6.15
CA LEU A 59 12.91 -1.82 5.94
C LEU A 59 12.00 -2.40 4.85
N ALA A 60 12.50 -2.43 3.62
CA ALA A 60 11.82 -2.91 2.41
C ALA A 60 12.42 -4.20 1.84
N VAL A 61 13.00 -5.02 2.72
CA VAL A 61 13.44 -6.39 2.42
C VAL A 61 12.31 -7.39 2.69
N LYS A 62 12.45 -8.63 2.23
CA LYS A 62 11.49 -9.69 2.59
C LYS A 62 11.60 -10.02 4.10
N PRO A 63 10.48 -10.41 4.75
CA PRO A 63 10.45 -10.94 6.12
C PRO A 63 11.66 -11.79 6.54
N ASN A 64 12.05 -12.75 5.71
CA ASN A 64 13.10 -13.72 6.01
C ASN A 64 14.50 -13.09 6.16
N TYR A 65 14.71 -11.88 5.63
CA TYR A 65 15.99 -11.15 5.73
C TYR A 65 16.02 -10.14 6.88
N TYR A 66 14.91 -9.93 7.61
CA TYR A 66 14.85 -8.92 8.67
C TYR A 66 15.91 -9.14 9.74
N LYS A 67 15.97 -10.36 10.27
CA LYS A 67 16.94 -10.70 11.34
C LYS A 67 18.38 -10.39 10.90
N GLU A 68 18.75 -10.84 9.69
CA GLU A 68 20.09 -10.64 9.17
C GLU A 68 20.42 -9.15 8.97
N VAL A 69 19.50 -8.39 8.38
CA VAL A 69 19.67 -6.94 8.16
C VAL A 69 19.77 -6.21 9.48
N ILE A 70 18.90 -6.52 10.45
CA ILE A 70 18.89 -5.86 11.77
C ILE A 70 20.16 -6.20 12.56
N ASP A 71 20.62 -7.46 12.54
CA ASP A 71 21.88 -7.87 13.17
C ASP A 71 23.08 -7.07 12.63
N GLU A 72 23.05 -6.72 11.33
CA GLU A 72 24.10 -5.92 10.65
C GLU A 72 24.15 -4.46 11.14
N ILE A 73 23.02 -3.88 11.57
CA ILE A 73 22.88 -2.44 11.89
C ILE A 73 22.53 -2.17 13.37
N LYS A 74 22.50 -3.20 14.22
CA LYS A 74 21.95 -3.14 15.59
C LYS A 74 22.59 -2.09 16.51
N ASP A 75 23.85 -1.75 16.28
CA ASP A 75 24.62 -0.74 17.02
C ASP A 75 24.33 0.69 16.56
N LEU A 76 23.54 0.86 15.49
CA LEU A 76 23.23 2.13 14.84
C LEU A 76 21.76 2.51 14.97
N LEU A 77 20.97 1.82 15.79
CA LEU A 77 19.51 2.01 15.84
C LEU A 77 19.06 3.27 16.61
N GLU A 78 19.95 3.96 17.32
CA GLU A 78 19.53 5.04 18.20
C GLU A 78 19.08 6.31 17.52
N ASN A 79 18.06 6.94 18.13
CA ASN A 79 17.43 8.18 17.69
C ASN A 79 16.89 8.11 16.25
N LYS A 80 16.38 6.94 15.85
CA LYS A 80 15.86 6.66 14.51
C LYS A 80 14.46 6.09 14.54
N VAL A 81 13.68 6.37 13.51
CA VAL A 81 12.35 5.79 13.30
C VAL A 81 12.44 4.66 12.28
N PHE A 82 12.18 3.44 12.72
CA PHE A 82 12.16 2.26 11.85
C PHE A 82 10.76 2.03 11.31
N ILE A 83 10.66 1.90 9.99
CA ILE A 83 9.41 1.74 9.28
C ILE A 83 9.43 0.39 8.57
N SER A 84 8.56 -0.53 8.98
CA SER A 84 8.51 -1.89 8.42
C SER A 84 7.37 -2.02 7.42
N ILE A 85 7.67 -2.43 6.18
CA ILE A 85 6.65 -2.77 5.16
C ILE A 85 6.36 -4.28 5.09
N ALA A 86 6.85 -5.07 6.05
CA ALA A 86 6.72 -6.53 6.01
C ALA A 86 5.33 -7.01 6.45
N ALA A 87 4.70 -7.80 5.57
CA ALA A 87 3.49 -8.53 5.89
C ALA A 87 3.74 -9.56 7.02
N GLY A 88 2.77 -9.71 7.93
CA GLY A 88 2.78 -10.73 9.00
C GLY A 88 3.63 -10.39 10.23
N PHE A 89 4.15 -9.16 10.31
CA PHE A 89 4.83 -8.65 11.50
C PHE A 89 3.84 -7.91 12.41
N THR A 90 4.01 -8.11 13.72
CA THR A 90 3.38 -7.32 14.78
C THR A 90 4.40 -6.33 15.34
N ILE A 91 3.94 -5.33 16.10
CA ILE A 91 4.84 -4.41 16.80
C ILE A 91 5.75 -5.22 17.74
N GLU A 92 5.18 -6.16 18.50
CA GLU A 92 5.92 -7.05 19.40
C GLU A 92 7.04 -7.82 18.67
N LYS A 93 6.78 -8.39 17.48
CA LYS A 93 7.81 -9.09 16.70
C LYS A 93 8.94 -8.15 16.27
N LEU A 94 8.62 -6.91 15.92
CA LEU A 94 9.61 -5.91 15.54
C LEU A 94 10.41 -5.42 16.74
N GLU A 95 9.77 -5.20 17.88
CA GLU A 95 10.42 -4.83 19.15
C GLU A 95 11.38 -5.94 19.63
N ASN A 96 11.01 -7.21 19.47
CA ASN A 96 11.90 -8.34 19.77
C ASN A 96 13.15 -8.38 18.89
N LEU A 97 13.10 -7.80 17.68
CA LEU A 97 14.24 -7.76 16.76
C LEU A 97 15.07 -6.47 16.93
N LEU A 98 14.40 -5.32 17.06
CA LEU A 98 15.03 -3.99 17.07
C LEU A 98 15.36 -3.50 18.49
N GLY A 99 14.62 -3.97 19.49
CA GLY A 99 14.61 -3.45 20.86
C GLY A 99 13.27 -2.78 21.19
N SER A 100 12.75 -3.04 22.39
CA SER A 100 11.46 -2.51 22.87
C SER A 100 11.47 -1.01 23.16
N ASP A 101 12.65 -0.40 23.24
CA ASP A 101 12.87 1.04 23.42
C ASP A 101 12.94 1.79 22.07
N LYS A 102 12.87 1.07 20.94
CA LYS A 102 13.00 1.67 19.60
C LYS A 102 11.67 2.23 19.09
N LYS A 103 11.79 3.20 18.20
CA LYS A 103 10.67 3.89 17.53
C LYS A 103 10.32 3.12 16.27
N ILE A 104 9.12 2.54 16.25
CA ILE A 104 8.72 1.60 15.20
C ILE A 104 7.37 2.03 14.63
N VAL A 105 7.27 2.06 13.30
CA VAL A 105 6.02 2.19 12.57
C VAL A 105 5.84 0.99 11.65
N MET A 106 4.78 0.23 11.85
CA MET A 106 4.35 -0.77 10.87
C MET A 106 3.60 -0.07 9.74
N THR A 107 3.81 -0.55 8.52
CA THR A 107 3.07 -0.07 7.37
C THR A 107 2.75 -1.20 6.40
N MET A 108 1.66 -1.02 5.66
CA MET A 108 1.34 -1.82 4.50
C MET A 108 0.92 -0.88 3.37
N PRO A 109 1.85 -0.46 2.48
CA PRO A 109 1.50 0.19 1.22
C PRO A 109 0.96 -0.83 0.20
N ASN A 110 0.34 -0.37 -0.88
CA ASN A 110 -0.16 -1.23 -1.96
C ASN A 110 0.42 -0.85 -3.34
N THR A 111 0.18 -1.68 -4.35
CA THR A 111 0.81 -1.57 -5.67
C THR A 111 0.46 -0.31 -6.48
N PRO A 112 -0.72 0.31 -6.34
CA PRO A 112 -1.01 1.63 -6.92
C PRO A 112 -0.05 2.76 -6.52
N ALA A 113 0.77 2.59 -5.46
CA ALA A 113 1.85 3.52 -5.13
C ALA A 113 2.82 3.78 -6.30
N SER A 114 2.97 2.82 -7.21
CA SER A 114 3.81 2.95 -8.41
C SER A 114 3.37 4.05 -9.39
N VAL A 115 2.10 4.46 -9.32
CA VAL A 115 1.52 5.53 -10.14
C VAL A 115 1.07 6.74 -9.31
N GLY A 116 1.49 6.81 -8.04
CA GLY A 116 1.17 7.92 -7.14
C GLY A 116 -0.24 7.88 -6.54
N GLU A 117 -0.98 6.80 -6.74
CA GLU A 117 -2.35 6.60 -6.24
C GLU A 117 -2.40 5.47 -5.20
N GLY A 118 -1.31 5.31 -4.44
CA GLY A 118 -1.20 4.29 -3.40
C GLY A 118 -2.12 4.57 -2.21
N MET A 119 -2.40 3.52 -1.46
CA MET A 119 -2.93 3.63 -0.10
C MET A 119 -1.97 2.93 0.85
N SER A 120 -1.63 3.60 1.94
CA SER A 120 -0.73 3.10 2.98
C SER A 120 -1.42 3.18 4.33
N ILE A 121 -1.43 2.07 5.05
CA ILE A 121 -1.85 2.07 6.46
C ILE A 121 -0.60 2.16 7.34
N LEU A 122 -0.72 2.85 8.47
CA LEU A 122 0.40 3.13 9.38
C LEU A 122 -0.03 2.86 10.82
N CYS A 123 0.81 2.17 11.58
CA CYS A 123 0.59 1.87 13.00
C CYS A 123 1.89 2.10 13.78
N PRO A 124 2.00 3.21 14.55
CA PRO A 124 3.16 3.47 15.38
C PRO A 124 3.10 2.68 16.70
N ASN A 125 4.26 2.31 17.24
CA ASN A 125 4.36 1.90 18.64
C ASN A 125 4.36 3.11 19.58
N SER A 126 4.38 2.85 20.90
CA SER A 126 4.30 3.89 21.93
C SER A 126 5.52 4.83 21.99
N ASN A 127 6.63 4.47 21.32
CA ASN A 127 7.88 5.22 21.39
C ASN A 127 8.00 6.30 20.31
N VAL A 128 7.13 6.27 19.28
CA VAL A 128 7.09 7.28 18.21
C VAL A 128 6.31 8.50 18.69
N SER A 129 6.92 9.69 18.62
CA SER A 129 6.21 10.93 18.96
C SER A 129 5.17 11.31 17.89
N GLU A 130 4.25 12.22 18.23
CA GLU A 130 3.27 12.73 17.25
C GLU A 130 3.93 13.42 16.06
N ASP A 131 4.98 14.22 16.30
CA ASP A 131 5.74 14.90 15.25
C ASP A 131 6.47 13.88 14.34
N GLU A 132 7.07 12.86 14.93
CA GLU A 132 7.73 11.80 14.17
C GLU A 132 6.74 11.00 13.34
N PHE A 133 5.57 10.71 13.89
CA PHE A 133 4.51 10.02 13.18
C PHE A 133 3.93 10.87 12.06
N SER A 134 3.78 12.19 12.27
CA SER A 134 3.37 13.15 11.24
C SER A 134 4.33 13.14 10.04
N ASN A 135 5.64 13.09 10.30
CA ASN A 135 6.64 12.96 9.25
C ASN A 135 6.52 11.62 8.49
N VAL A 136 6.24 10.52 9.19
CA VAL A 136 5.99 9.22 8.53
C VAL A 136 4.71 9.27 7.68
N LEU A 137 3.65 9.92 8.15
CA LEU A 137 2.44 10.16 7.35
C LEU A 137 2.75 10.95 6.08
N GLU A 138 3.57 12.01 6.16
CA GLU A 138 3.98 12.79 5.00
C GLU A 138 4.78 11.95 3.99
N ILE A 139 5.72 11.12 4.48
CA ILE A 139 6.50 10.19 3.65
C ILE A 139 5.57 9.31 2.81
N PHE A 140 4.59 8.66 3.44
CA PHE A 140 3.69 7.73 2.73
C PHE A 140 2.56 8.41 1.96
N SER A 141 2.24 9.67 2.27
CA SER A 141 1.30 10.48 1.49
C SER A 141 1.96 11.09 0.24
N SER A 142 3.28 10.97 0.07
CA SER A 142 3.98 11.54 -1.09
C SER A 142 3.72 10.80 -2.41
N PHE A 143 3.21 9.57 -2.35
CA PHE A 143 2.89 8.69 -3.48
C PHE A 143 1.49 8.06 -3.39
N GLY A 144 0.56 8.79 -2.74
CA GLY A 144 -0.81 8.35 -2.56
C GLY A 144 -1.41 8.95 -1.28
N LYS A 145 -2.17 8.14 -0.55
CA LYS A 145 -2.74 8.50 0.75
C LYS A 145 -2.20 7.59 1.85
N ALA A 146 -2.10 8.14 3.05
CA ALA A 146 -1.73 7.40 4.23
C ALA A 146 -2.72 7.64 5.36
N ILE A 147 -3.04 6.59 6.12
CA ILE A 147 -3.92 6.68 7.29
C ILE A 147 -3.33 5.96 8.49
N LYS A 148 -3.59 6.50 9.69
CA LYS A 148 -3.31 5.81 10.95
C LYS A 148 -4.35 4.71 11.17
N ILE A 149 -3.89 3.54 11.57
CA ILE A 149 -4.73 2.39 11.95
C ILE A 149 -4.27 1.90 13.32
N ASP A 150 -5.24 1.56 14.17
CA ASP A 150 -4.98 0.94 15.46
C ASP A 150 -4.46 -0.49 15.28
N GLU A 151 -3.57 -0.93 16.17
CA GLU A 151 -2.90 -2.24 16.04
C GLU A 151 -3.89 -3.41 15.92
N ASN A 152 -4.99 -3.36 16.68
CA ASN A 152 -6.04 -4.39 16.66
C ASN A 152 -6.80 -4.49 15.31
N GLN A 153 -6.71 -3.48 14.46
CA GLN A 153 -7.31 -3.43 13.13
C GLN A 153 -6.28 -3.64 12.01
N PHE A 154 -4.99 -3.64 12.35
CA PHE A 154 -3.91 -3.60 11.36
C PHE A 154 -3.92 -4.82 10.42
N ASP A 155 -4.18 -6.02 10.94
CA ASP A 155 -4.27 -7.23 10.11
C ASP A 155 -5.41 -7.15 9.08
N ALA A 156 -6.59 -6.73 9.54
CA ALA A 156 -7.76 -6.60 8.67
C ALA A 156 -7.53 -5.51 7.60
N ALA A 157 -7.01 -4.36 8.02
CA ALA A 157 -6.66 -3.27 7.13
C ALA A 157 -5.56 -3.68 6.14
N SER A 158 -4.56 -4.44 6.57
CA SER A 158 -3.47 -4.94 5.73
C SER A 158 -3.98 -5.85 4.62
N VAL A 159 -4.89 -6.76 4.96
CA VAL A 159 -5.52 -7.66 3.98
C VAL A 159 -6.35 -6.88 2.97
N VAL A 160 -7.21 -5.98 3.43
CA VAL A 160 -8.02 -5.17 2.53
C VAL A 160 -7.12 -4.34 1.61
N ASN A 161 -6.15 -3.62 2.18
CA ASN A 161 -5.30 -2.72 1.41
C ASN A 161 -4.39 -3.47 0.41
N GLY A 162 -3.83 -4.60 0.83
CA GLY A 162 -2.91 -5.39 0.01
C GLY A 162 -3.58 -6.23 -1.07
N CYS A 163 -4.76 -6.80 -0.79
CA CYS A 163 -5.45 -7.72 -1.71
C CYS A 163 -6.39 -7.02 -2.70
N LEU A 164 -6.96 -5.86 -2.32
CA LEU A 164 -7.96 -5.17 -3.15
C LEU A 164 -7.50 -4.83 -4.57
N PRO A 165 -6.22 -4.47 -4.86
CA PRO A 165 -5.78 -4.28 -6.24
C PRO A 165 -6.08 -5.47 -7.14
N ALA A 166 -5.82 -6.71 -6.68
CA ALA A 166 -6.10 -7.90 -7.46
C ALA A 166 -7.61 -8.13 -7.68
N PHE A 167 -8.45 -7.76 -6.71
CA PHE A 167 -9.90 -7.86 -6.85
C PHE A 167 -10.43 -6.85 -7.88
N VAL A 168 -9.86 -5.64 -7.88
CA VAL A 168 -10.17 -4.59 -8.86
C VAL A 168 -9.72 -5.01 -10.25
N ASP A 169 -8.53 -5.60 -10.40
CA ASP A 169 -8.04 -6.11 -11.69
C ASP A 169 -8.97 -7.18 -12.26
N LEU A 170 -9.36 -8.17 -11.44
CA LEU A 170 -10.31 -9.21 -11.83
C LEU A 170 -11.69 -8.62 -12.21
N PHE A 171 -12.15 -7.62 -11.47
CA PHE A 171 -13.40 -6.92 -11.78
C PHE A 171 -13.34 -6.19 -13.13
N MET A 172 -12.24 -5.48 -13.40
CA MET A 172 -12.00 -4.79 -14.67
C MET A 172 -11.95 -5.76 -15.85
N GLU A 173 -11.25 -6.89 -15.68
CA GLU A 173 -11.17 -7.96 -16.67
C GLU A 173 -12.56 -8.54 -16.98
N SER A 174 -13.33 -8.84 -15.93
CA SER A 174 -14.68 -9.40 -16.06
C SER A 174 -15.65 -8.45 -16.77
N LEU A 175 -15.60 -7.15 -16.44
CA LEU A 175 -16.41 -6.13 -17.12
C LEU A 175 -16.02 -6.00 -18.60
N SER A 176 -14.73 -6.12 -18.90
CA SER A 176 -14.22 -6.05 -20.26
C SER A 176 -14.74 -7.23 -21.10
N ASP A 177 -14.76 -8.44 -20.53
CA ASP A 177 -15.37 -9.62 -21.18
C ASP A 177 -16.85 -9.39 -21.49
N GLY A 178 -17.61 -8.87 -20.53
CA GLY A 178 -19.02 -8.49 -20.74
C GLY A 178 -19.20 -7.44 -21.84
N ALA A 179 -18.34 -6.42 -21.89
CA ALA A 179 -18.39 -5.39 -22.92
C ALA A 179 -18.10 -5.95 -24.32
N VAL A 180 -17.14 -6.88 -24.44
CA VAL A 180 -16.82 -7.56 -25.70
C VAL A 180 -17.97 -8.45 -26.17
N LEU A 181 -18.63 -9.16 -25.26
CA LEU A 181 -19.87 -9.92 -25.58
C LEU A 181 -20.97 -9.02 -26.16
N CYS A 182 -21.04 -7.77 -25.69
CA CYS A 182 -21.95 -6.74 -26.21
C CYS A 182 -21.45 -6.04 -27.48
N GLY A 183 -20.32 -6.48 -28.05
CA GLY A 183 -19.79 -5.98 -29.33
C GLY A 183 -18.75 -4.86 -29.25
N LEU A 184 -18.28 -4.49 -28.05
CA LEU A 184 -17.23 -3.48 -27.90
C LEU A 184 -15.84 -4.06 -28.20
N LYS A 185 -14.94 -3.26 -28.77
CA LYS A 185 -13.52 -3.66 -28.90
C LYS A 185 -12.84 -3.68 -27.53
N ARG A 186 -11.97 -4.68 -27.33
CA ARG A 186 -11.27 -4.93 -26.06
C ARG A 186 -10.50 -3.72 -25.55
N ASP A 187 -9.72 -3.07 -26.41
CA ASP A 187 -8.90 -1.91 -26.07
C ASP A 187 -9.75 -0.69 -25.65
N ILE A 188 -10.89 -0.47 -26.31
CA ILE A 188 -11.84 0.58 -25.94
C ILE A 188 -12.48 0.26 -24.59
N SER A 189 -12.84 -1.01 -24.36
CA SER A 189 -13.48 -1.43 -23.11
C SER A 189 -12.63 -1.13 -21.87
N TYR A 190 -11.32 -1.47 -21.90
CA TYR A 190 -10.44 -1.21 -20.76
C TYR A 190 -10.27 0.29 -20.48
N LYS A 191 -10.19 1.13 -21.52
CA LYS A 191 -10.11 2.58 -21.35
C LYS A 191 -11.34 3.14 -20.65
N LEU A 192 -12.53 2.71 -21.06
CA LEU A 192 -13.79 3.12 -20.44
C LEU A 192 -13.87 2.66 -18.99
N ILE A 193 -13.63 1.36 -18.76
CA ILE A 193 -13.74 0.73 -17.43
C ILE A 193 -12.77 1.39 -16.43
N ALA A 194 -11.49 1.52 -16.79
CA ALA A 194 -10.48 2.11 -15.91
C ALA A 194 -10.85 3.55 -15.52
N GLN A 195 -11.21 4.39 -16.50
CA GLN A 195 -11.58 5.78 -16.23
C GLN A 195 -12.87 5.90 -15.42
N THR A 196 -13.86 5.04 -15.67
CA THR A 196 -15.10 5.02 -14.87
C THR A 196 -14.82 4.62 -13.43
N ILE A 197 -13.98 3.62 -13.18
CA ILE A 197 -13.62 3.20 -11.81
C ILE A 197 -12.89 4.33 -11.07
N ILE A 198 -11.90 4.97 -11.71
CA ILE A 198 -11.20 6.14 -11.15
C ILE A 198 -12.22 7.23 -10.78
N GLY A 199 -13.12 7.57 -11.71
CA GLY A 199 -14.13 8.61 -11.49
C GLY A 199 -15.12 8.26 -10.38
N SER A 200 -15.58 7.01 -10.30
CA SER A 200 -16.51 6.55 -9.27
C SER A 200 -15.87 6.55 -7.87
N ALA A 201 -14.63 6.09 -7.75
CA ALA A 201 -13.90 6.12 -6.48
C ALA A 201 -13.65 7.56 -6.02
N LYS A 202 -13.19 8.42 -6.94
CA LYS A 202 -12.96 9.85 -6.65
C LYS A 202 -14.25 10.58 -6.25
N LEU A 203 -15.36 10.32 -6.95
CA LEU A 203 -16.65 10.91 -6.61
C LEU A 203 -17.10 10.51 -5.21
N MET A 204 -16.96 9.23 -4.84
CA MET A 204 -17.31 8.76 -3.49
C MET A 204 -16.48 9.46 -2.42
N GLU A 205 -15.18 9.58 -2.66
CA GLU A 205 -14.27 10.21 -1.72
C GLU A 205 -14.51 11.73 -1.58
N GLU A 206 -14.62 12.46 -2.68
CA GLU A 206 -14.80 13.92 -2.65
C GLU A 206 -16.18 14.35 -2.17
N SER A 207 -17.22 13.55 -2.47
CA SER A 207 -18.58 13.85 -2.00
C SER A 207 -18.84 13.44 -0.56
N GLY A 208 -18.10 12.45 -0.04
CA GLY A 208 -18.38 11.83 1.26
C GLY A 208 -19.72 11.08 1.32
N GLU A 209 -20.37 10.85 0.18
CA GLU A 209 -21.67 10.20 0.12
C GLU A 209 -21.59 8.69 0.24
N HIS A 210 -22.57 8.10 0.90
CA HIS A 210 -22.69 6.64 1.01
C HIS A 210 -22.79 6.00 -0.39
N PRO A 211 -22.03 4.93 -0.71
CA PRO A 211 -22.04 4.30 -2.04
C PRO A 211 -23.43 3.85 -2.52
N GLY A 212 -24.32 3.47 -1.59
CA GLY A 212 -25.72 3.16 -1.91
C GLY A 212 -26.48 4.34 -2.52
N LEU A 213 -26.24 5.56 -2.03
CA LEU A 213 -26.86 6.78 -2.57
C LEU A 213 -26.28 7.13 -3.94
N LEU A 214 -24.96 7.01 -4.10
CA LEU A 214 -24.30 7.22 -5.40
C LEU A 214 -24.82 6.26 -6.46
N LYS A 215 -25.03 4.99 -6.10
CA LYS A 215 -25.71 4.00 -6.95
C LYS A 215 -27.13 4.45 -7.31
N ASP A 216 -27.92 4.88 -6.34
CA ASP A 216 -29.31 5.31 -6.59
C ASP A 216 -29.39 6.49 -7.56
N LYS A 217 -28.45 7.43 -7.47
CA LYS A 217 -28.35 8.60 -8.38
C LYS A 217 -28.12 8.21 -9.85
N VAL A 218 -27.57 7.02 -10.13
CA VAL A 218 -27.30 6.54 -11.50
C VAL A 218 -28.23 5.42 -11.95
N THR A 219 -29.22 5.03 -11.12
CA THR A 219 -30.24 4.02 -11.47
C THR A 219 -31.59 4.68 -11.75
N SER A 220 -31.84 5.03 -13.01
CA SER A 220 -33.13 5.55 -13.44
C SER A 220 -34.22 4.46 -13.50
N PRO A 221 -35.51 4.79 -13.28
CA PRO A 221 -36.60 3.83 -13.44
C PRO A 221 -36.61 3.18 -14.82
N LYS A 222 -36.65 1.83 -14.86
CA LYS A 222 -36.59 1.01 -16.08
C LYS A 222 -35.32 1.23 -16.94
N GLY A 223 -34.27 1.82 -16.37
CA GLY A 223 -33.01 2.08 -17.06
C GLY A 223 -32.10 0.85 -17.16
N THR A 224 -31.06 0.94 -17.99
CA THR A 224 -30.08 -0.14 -18.18
C THR A 224 -29.28 -0.42 -16.90
N THR A 225 -28.94 0.62 -16.13
CA THR A 225 -28.18 0.48 -14.88
C THR A 225 -28.89 -0.41 -13.86
N ILE A 226 -30.22 -0.24 -13.69
CA ILE A 226 -30.95 -1.01 -12.66
C ILE A 226 -31.10 -2.49 -13.06
N GLU A 227 -31.23 -2.81 -14.34
CA GLU A 227 -31.20 -4.20 -14.81
C GLU A 227 -29.81 -4.83 -14.60
N GLY A 228 -28.73 -4.08 -14.82
CA GLY A 228 -27.37 -4.53 -14.49
C GLY A 228 -27.18 -4.77 -12.99
N VAL A 229 -27.64 -3.86 -12.13
CA VAL A 229 -27.61 -4.02 -10.67
C VAL A 229 -28.40 -5.26 -10.25
N LYS A 230 -29.61 -5.45 -10.79
CA LYS A 230 -30.43 -6.64 -10.52
C LYS A 230 -29.68 -7.93 -10.85
N ALA A 231 -29.05 -8.02 -12.02
CA ALA A 231 -28.27 -9.18 -12.42
C ALA A 231 -27.07 -9.44 -11.49
N LEU A 232 -26.39 -8.40 -11.02
CA LEU A 232 -25.31 -8.53 -10.02
C LEU A 232 -25.83 -9.09 -8.69
N GLU A 233 -26.99 -8.64 -8.21
CA GLU A 233 -27.59 -9.15 -6.97
C GLU A 233 -28.04 -10.61 -7.11
N GLU A 234 -28.65 -10.98 -8.25
CA GLU A 234 -29.03 -12.37 -8.57
C GLU A 234 -27.82 -13.31 -8.59
N ASN A 235 -26.64 -12.80 -8.92
CA ASN A 235 -25.38 -13.53 -8.94
C ASN A 235 -24.54 -13.35 -7.66
N ASN A 236 -25.16 -12.89 -6.57
CA ASN A 236 -24.53 -12.78 -5.25
C ASN A 236 -23.25 -11.92 -5.23
N PHE A 237 -23.18 -10.87 -6.06
CA PHE A 237 -21.97 -10.05 -6.22
C PHE A 237 -21.40 -9.55 -4.87
N ARG A 238 -22.25 -9.00 -4.01
CA ARG A 238 -21.85 -8.52 -2.67
C ARG A 238 -21.28 -9.63 -1.80
N ALA A 239 -21.97 -10.78 -1.78
CA ALA A 239 -21.53 -11.91 -0.98
C ALA A 239 -20.21 -12.49 -1.48
N GLY A 240 -19.96 -12.47 -2.79
CA GLY A 240 -18.67 -12.84 -3.39
C GLY A 240 -17.53 -11.96 -2.89
N LEU A 241 -17.71 -10.64 -2.89
CA LEU A 241 -16.72 -9.68 -2.39
C LEU A 241 -16.45 -9.85 -0.90
N ILE A 242 -17.50 -10.00 -0.08
CA ILE A 242 -17.36 -10.23 1.37
C ILE A 242 -16.56 -11.51 1.62
N LYS A 243 -16.92 -12.62 0.96
CA LYS A 243 -16.21 -13.90 1.08
C LYS A 243 -14.75 -13.81 0.64
N ALA A 244 -14.43 -13.00 -0.38
CA ALA A 244 -13.06 -12.80 -0.83
C ALA A 244 -12.20 -12.12 0.25
N VAL A 245 -12.75 -11.10 0.91
CA VAL A 245 -12.09 -10.42 2.05
C VAL A 245 -11.91 -11.38 3.22
N GLU A 246 -12.96 -12.11 3.61
CA GLU A 246 -12.91 -13.09 4.71
C GLU A 246 -11.88 -14.20 4.44
N ALA A 247 -11.87 -14.77 3.22
CA ALA A 247 -10.93 -15.80 2.84
C ALA A 247 -9.48 -15.31 2.91
N SER A 248 -9.24 -14.08 2.44
CA SER A 248 -7.91 -13.45 2.49
C SER A 248 -7.46 -13.20 3.93
N PHE A 249 -8.36 -12.71 4.78
CA PHE A 249 -8.09 -12.47 6.20
C PHE A 249 -7.80 -13.77 6.96
N ASN A 250 -8.61 -14.81 6.74
CA ASN A 250 -8.40 -16.12 7.33
C ASN A 250 -7.10 -16.75 6.88
N LYS A 251 -6.69 -16.55 5.62
CA LYS A 251 -5.39 -17.03 5.14
C LYS A 251 -4.24 -16.30 5.83
N ALA A 252 -4.32 -14.97 5.96
CA ALA A 252 -3.29 -14.16 6.62
C ALA A 252 -3.08 -14.55 8.09
N LYS A 253 -4.14 -14.85 8.84
CA LYS A 253 -4.04 -15.37 10.22
C LYS A 253 -3.30 -16.70 10.35
N ASN A 254 -3.23 -17.48 9.28
CA ASN A 254 -2.61 -18.81 9.24
C ASN A 254 -1.21 -18.79 8.59
N MET A 255 -0.59 -17.62 8.42
CA MET A 255 0.76 -17.42 7.89
C MET A 255 1.70 -16.92 8.98
#